data_AF-A0A3R7LLB1-F1
#
_entry.id   AF-A0A3R7LLB1-F1
#
_cell.length_a   1.000
_cell.length_b   1.000
_cell.length_c   1.000
_cell.angle_alpha   90.00
_cell.angle_beta   90.00
_cell.angle_gamma   90.00
#
_symmetry.space_group_name_H-M   'P 1'
#
loop_
_entity.id
_entity.type
_entity.pdbx_description
1 polymer ?
#
loop_
_entity_poly.entity_id
_entity_poly.type
_entity_poly.pdbx_seq_one_letter_code
_entity_poly.pdbx_strand_id
1 'polypeptide(L)'
;MATLVNWLGWLLALAMIGVTVLLAFNKQSGLKLIQHRVEMLPQAMLVRYAGLTALALIASWIGAPRVLFGLLVAIAVIGLGDTYIYRRAGHPFWLHLAIGGAAAFGAFLSLFAMS
;
A
#
# COMPACT_ATOMS: atom_id res chain seq x y z
N MET A 1 5.67 10.15 25.24
CA MET A 1 5.24 8.91 24.55
C MET A 1 4.80 9.16 23.12
N ALA A 2 3.84 10.06 22.85
CA ALA A 2 3.40 10.37 21.48
C ALA A 2 4.54 10.82 20.54
N THR A 3 5.48 11.62 21.05
CA THR A 3 6.69 12.05 20.31
C THR A 3 7.58 10.89 19.90
N LEU A 4 7.82 9.93 20.80
CA LEU A 4 8.61 8.73 20.51
C LEU A 4 7.95 7.86 19.44
N VAL A 5 6.64 7.64 19.54
CA VAL A 5 5.87 6.89 18.54
C VAL A 5 5.95 7.55 17.16
N ASN A 6 5.88 8.89 17.10
CA ASN A 6 6.03 9.63 15.85
C ASN A 6 7.43 9.45 15.25
N TRP A 7 8.50 9.52 16.07
CA TRP A 7 9.86 9.28 15.59
C TRP A 7 10.05 7.87 15.04
N LEU A 8 9.49 6.86 15.72
CA LEU A 8 9.49 5.49 15.22
C LEU A 8 8.71 5.37 13.89
N GLY A 9 7.59 6.06 13.77
CA GLY A 9 6.82 6.14 12.52
C GLY A 9 7.63 6.70 11.35
N TRP A 10 8.36 7.80 11.58
CA TRP A 10 9.26 8.38 10.58
C TRP A 10 10.41 7.45 10.20
N LEU A 11 11.01 6.77 11.18
CA LEU A 11 12.08 5.81 10.92
C LEU A 11 11.59 4.65 10.04
N LEU A 12 10.39 4.11 10.33
CA LEU A 12 9.77 3.07 9.52
C LEU A 12 9.45 3.56 8.09
N ALA A 13 8.95 4.79 7.95
CA ALA A 13 8.70 5.38 6.64
C ALA A 13 10.00 5.50 5.81
N LEU A 14 11.09 5.94 6.43
CA LEU A 14 12.41 6.01 5.78
C LEU A 14 12.92 4.62 5.36
N ALA A 15 12.75 3.60 6.21
CA ALA A 15 13.10 2.23 5.86
C ALA A 15 12.29 1.72 4.66
N MET A 16 10.99 1.99 4.62
CA MET A 16 10.11 1.63 3.50
C MET A 16 10.47 2.36 2.20
N ILE A 17 10.87 3.63 2.29
CA ILE A 17 11.41 4.39 1.15
C ILE A 17 12.68 3.69 0.64
N GLY A 18 13.60 3.31 1.54
CA GLY A 18 14.82 2.57 1.17
C GLY A 18 14.51 1.27 0.41
N VAL A 19 13.56 0.47 0.90
CA VAL A 19 13.11 -0.76 0.22
C VAL A 19 12.49 -0.45 -1.15
N THR A 20 11.67 0.60 -1.25
CA THR A 20 11.02 1.00 -2.50
C THR A 20 12.05 1.41 -3.55
N VAL A 21 13.03 2.22 -3.15
CA VAL A 21 14.13 2.66 -4.03
C VAL A 21 14.96 1.46 -4.47
N LEU A 22 15.29 0.55 -3.54
CA LEU A 22 16.04 -0.66 -3.86
C LEU A 22 15.35 -1.52 -4.93
N LEU A 23 14.04 -1.74 -4.78
CA LEU A 23 13.24 -2.50 -5.74
C LEU A 23 13.06 -1.76 -7.07
N ALA A 24 13.03 -0.44 -7.07
CA ALA A 24 12.93 0.37 -8.28
C ALA A 24 14.20 0.27 -9.15
N PHE A 25 15.39 0.26 -8.54
CA PHE A 25 16.66 0.15 -9.28
C PHE A 25 16.93 -1.26 -9.79
N ASN A 26 16.70 -2.30 -8.97
CA ASN A 26 16.85 -3.68 -9.40
C ASN A 26 15.90 -4.60 -8.64
N LYS A 27 14.85 -5.07 -9.32
CA LYS A 27 13.80 -5.91 -8.73
C LYS A 27 14.35 -7.23 -8.20
N GLN A 28 15.25 -7.90 -8.91
CA GLN A 28 15.76 -9.23 -8.51
C GLN A 28 16.70 -9.13 -7.32
N SER A 29 17.70 -8.24 -7.39
CA SER A 29 18.62 -8.00 -6.28
C SER A 29 17.89 -7.43 -5.07
N GLY A 30 16.91 -6.56 -5.27
CA GLY A 30 16.08 -5.99 -4.22
C GLY A 30 15.26 -7.06 -3.50
N LEU A 31 14.58 -7.97 -4.22
CA LEU A 31 13.87 -9.10 -3.62
C LEU A 31 14.80 -9.98 -2.79
N LYS A 32 16.00 -10.30 -3.30
CA LYS A 32 16.99 -11.09 -2.55
C LYS A 32 17.41 -10.40 -1.25
N LEU A 33 17.66 -9.09 -1.28
CA LEU A 33 18.07 -8.31 -0.12
C LEU A 33 16.99 -8.22 0.95
N ILE A 34 15.72 -8.11 0.56
CA ILE A 34 14.58 -8.18 1.50
C ILE A 34 14.12 -9.62 1.78
N GLN A 35 14.95 -10.61 1.43
CA GLN A 35 14.71 -12.05 1.66
C GLN A 35 13.38 -12.56 1.07
N HIS A 36 12.89 -11.92 0.02
CA HIS A 36 11.69 -12.36 -0.69
C HIS A 36 12.00 -13.43 -1.72
N ARG A 37 11.19 -14.50 -1.66
CA ARG A 37 11.19 -15.63 -2.57
C ARG A 37 9.97 -15.57 -3.47
N VAL A 38 10.17 -15.77 -4.78
CA VAL A 38 9.10 -15.63 -5.79
C VAL A 38 8.03 -16.70 -5.59
N GLU A 39 8.45 -17.91 -5.24
CA GLU A 39 7.61 -19.06 -4.94
C GLU A 39 6.70 -18.86 -3.72
N MET A 40 7.04 -17.93 -2.82
CA MET A 40 6.25 -17.58 -1.63
C MET A 40 5.34 -16.37 -1.83
N LEU A 41 5.28 -15.80 -3.04
CA LEU A 41 4.49 -14.60 -3.32
C LEU A 41 2.99 -14.77 -3.01
N PRO A 42 2.32 -15.89 -3.35
CA PRO A 42 0.91 -16.05 -3.01
C PRO A 42 0.63 -15.91 -1.50
N GLN A 43 1.46 -16.54 -0.67
CA GLN A 43 1.34 -16.50 0.79
C GLN A 43 1.68 -15.11 1.33
N ALA A 44 2.73 -14.48 0.82
CA ALA A 44 3.11 -13.12 1.22
C ALA A 44 2.02 -12.11 0.85
N MET A 45 1.36 -12.27 -0.30
CA MET A 45 0.24 -11.44 -0.71
C MET A 45 -0.99 -11.65 0.17
N LEU A 46 -1.32 -12.90 0.53
CA LEU A 46 -2.41 -13.21 1.46
C LEU A 46 -2.26 -12.45 2.78
N VAL A 47 -1.06 -12.51 3.40
CA VAL A 47 -0.81 -11.84 4.69
C VAL A 47 -0.87 -10.31 4.55
N ARG A 48 -0.38 -9.74 3.44
CA ARG A 48 -0.50 -8.29 3.17
C ARG A 48 -1.96 -7.85 3.07
N TYR A 49 -2.79 -8.58 2.32
CA TYR A 49 -4.21 -8.27 2.21
C TYR A 49 -4.96 -8.47 3.53
N ALA A 50 -4.62 -9.50 4.32
CA ALA A 50 -5.19 -9.70 5.65
C ALA A 50 -4.85 -8.52 6.59
N GLY A 51 -3.59 -8.06 6.59
CA GLY A 51 -3.15 -6.90 7.37
C GLY A 51 -3.83 -5.60 6.94
N LEU A 52 -3.91 -5.33 5.64
CA LEU A 52 -4.63 -4.16 5.10
C LEU A 52 -6.13 -4.20 5.44
N THR A 53 -6.74 -5.39 5.39
CA THR A 53 -8.14 -5.60 5.77
C THR A 53 -8.36 -5.30 7.25
N ALA A 54 -7.50 -5.83 8.13
CA ALA A 54 -7.57 -5.54 9.56
C ALA A 54 -7.43 -4.03 9.84
N LEU A 55 -6.49 -3.35 9.18
CA LEU A 55 -6.31 -1.91 9.32
C LEU A 55 -7.54 -1.13 8.83
N ALA A 56 -8.11 -1.49 7.66
CA ALA A 56 -9.34 -0.90 7.15
C ALA A 56 -10.51 -1.06 8.12
N LEU A 57 -10.71 -2.27 8.66
CA LEU A 57 -11.78 -2.56 9.61
C LEU A 57 -11.62 -1.75 10.89
N ILE A 58 -10.43 -1.74 11.49
CA ILE A 58 -10.15 -0.99 12.72
C ILE A 58 -10.35 0.51 12.48
N ALA A 59 -9.76 1.07 11.42
CA ALA A 59 -9.86 2.50 11.12
C ALA A 59 -11.31 2.94 10.84
N SER A 60 -12.10 2.09 10.17
CA SER A 60 -13.53 2.33 9.94
C SER A 60 -14.33 2.24 11.23
N TRP A 61 -14.06 1.23 12.07
CA TRP A 61 -14.74 1.00 13.33
C TRP A 61 -14.57 2.15 14.32
N ILE A 62 -13.35 2.68 14.45
CA ILE A 62 -13.06 3.80 15.37
C ILE A 62 -13.35 5.17 14.76
N GLY A 63 -13.84 5.24 13.51
CA GLY A 63 -14.11 6.50 12.83
C GLY A 63 -12.86 7.37 12.66
N ALA A 64 -11.75 6.82 12.16
CA ALA A 64 -10.48 7.53 11.97
C ALA A 64 -10.25 7.95 10.51
N PRO A 65 -10.88 9.04 10.02
CA PRO A 65 -10.82 9.43 8.61
C PRO A 65 -9.40 9.78 8.13
N ARG A 66 -8.53 10.27 9.03
CA ARG A 66 -7.11 10.53 8.71
C ARG A 66 -6.32 9.25 8.40
N VAL A 67 -6.61 8.17 9.11
CA VAL A 67 -5.98 6.86 8.88
C VAL A 67 -6.53 6.24 7.60
N LEU A 68 -7.85 6.33 7.39
CA LEU A 68 -8.50 5.88 6.17
C LEU A 68 -7.96 6.62 4.94
N PHE A 69 -7.76 7.93 5.02
CA PHE A 69 -7.13 8.70 3.94
C PHE A 69 -5.76 8.11 3.55
N GLY A 70 -4.87 7.92 4.52
CA GLY A 70 -3.55 7.34 4.27
C GLY A 70 -3.62 5.92 3.69
N LEU A 71 -4.52 5.08 4.20
CA LEU A 71 -4.75 3.72 3.70
C LEU A 71 -5.28 3.71 2.26
N LEU A 72 -6.27 4.54 1.96
CA LEU A 72 -6.89 4.62 0.64
C LEU A 72 -5.91 5.18 -0.40
N VAL A 73 -5.07 6.14 -0.03
CA VAL A 73 -3.95 6.59 -0.88
C VAL A 73 -3.00 5.44 -1.17
N ALA A 74 -2.62 4.64 -0.16
CA ALA A 74 -1.73 3.51 -0.37
C ALA A 74 -2.34 2.46 -1.32
N ILE A 75 -3.62 2.12 -1.14
CA ILE A 75 -4.34 1.19 -2.04
C ILE A 75 -4.44 1.77 -3.46
N ALA A 76 -4.69 3.07 -3.60
CA ALA A 76 -4.73 3.73 -4.90
C ALA A 76 -3.38 3.65 -5.62
N VAL A 77 -2.27 3.91 -4.93
CA VAL A 77 -0.91 3.78 -5.48
C VAL A 77 -0.64 2.35 -5.95
N ILE A 78 -1.00 1.35 -5.15
CA ILE A 78 -0.83 -0.07 -5.51
C ILE A 78 -1.70 -0.42 -6.72
N GLY A 79 -3.01 -0.17 -6.66
CA GLY A 79 -3.95 -0.56 -7.72
C GLY A 79 -3.68 0.15 -9.04
N LEU A 80 -3.40 1.45 -9.03
CA LEU A 80 -3.06 2.19 -10.26
C LEU A 80 -1.66 1.83 -10.79
N GLY A 81 -0.71 1.54 -9.89
CA GLY A 81 0.61 1.01 -10.27
C GLY A 81 0.51 -0.35 -10.96
N ASP A 82 -0.24 -1.29 -10.38
CA ASP A 82 -0.51 -2.60 -10.98
C ASP A 82 -1.24 -2.46 -12.30
N THR A 83 -2.23 -1.56 -12.37
CA THR A 83 -2.92 -1.24 -13.63
C THR A 83 -1.94 -0.88 -14.74
N TYR A 84 -1.00 0.03 -14.44
CA TYR A 84 0.01 0.45 -15.40
C TYR A 84 0.93 -0.72 -15.82
N ILE A 85 1.40 -1.51 -14.86
CA ILE A 85 2.29 -2.65 -15.10
C ILE A 85 1.60 -3.71 -15.98
N TYR A 86 0.40 -4.16 -15.58
CA TYR A 86 -0.33 -5.23 -16.26
C TYR A 86 -0.81 -4.80 -17.64
N ARG A 87 -1.30 -3.56 -17.77
CA ARG A 87 -1.69 -3.00 -19.07
C ARG A 87 -0.49 -2.98 -20.04
N ARG A 88 0.68 -2.55 -19.56
CA ARG A 88 1.90 -2.50 -20.39
C ARG A 88 2.39 -3.89 -20.80
N ALA A 89 2.16 -4.90 -19.98
CA ALA A 89 2.51 -6.28 -20.25
C ALA A 89 1.47 -7.05 -21.09
N GLY A 90 0.34 -6.42 -21.46
CA GLY A 90 -0.73 -7.09 -22.22
C GLY A 90 -1.57 -8.07 -21.40
N HIS A 91 -1.57 -7.95 -20.08
CA HIS A 91 -2.34 -8.79 -19.16
C HIS A 91 -3.64 -8.10 -18.69
N PRO A 92 -4.65 -8.86 -18.21
CA PRO A 92 -5.86 -8.29 -17.63
C PRO A 92 -5.53 -7.32 -16.48
N PHE A 93 -6.11 -6.12 -16.52
CA PHE A 93 -5.82 -5.06 -15.55
C PHE A 93 -7.06 -4.39 -14.94
N TRP A 94 -8.26 -4.69 -15.44
CA TRP A 94 -9.48 -3.93 -15.11
C TRP A 94 -9.84 -3.93 -13.62
N LEU A 95 -9.58 -5.04 -12.92
CA LEU A 95 -9.77 -5.11 -11.47
C LEU A 95 -8.82 -4.16 -10.72
N HIS A 96 -7.55 -4.09 -11.12
CA HIS A 96 -6.59 -3.16 -10.54
C HIS A 96 -7.02 -1.70 -10.76
N LEU A 97 -7.55 -1.39 -11.95
CA LEU A 97 -8.00 -0.04 -12.28
C LEU A 97 -9.25 0.34 -11.47
N ALA A 98 -10.23 -0.56 -11.38
CA ALA A 98 -11.45 -0.33 -10.65
C ALA A 98 -11.18 -0.11 -9.15
N ILE A 99 -10.38 -0.98 -8.54
CA ILE A 99 -10.03 -0.88 -7.11
C ILE A 99 -9.15 0.34 -6.84
N GLY A 100 -8.14 0.59 -7.68
CA GLY A 100 -7.27 1.76 -7.56
C GLY A 100 -8.05 3.07 -7.71
N GLY A 101 -8.97 3.15 -8.67
CA GLY A 101 -9.84 4.30 -8.89
C GLY A 101 -10.83 4.52 -7.74
N ALA A 102 -11.47 3.45 -7.26
CA ALA A 102 -12.37 3.53 -6.11
C ALA A 102 -11.63 3.98 -4.83
N ALA A 103 -10.41 3.49 -4.61
CA ALA A 103 -9.57 3.92 -3.49
C ALA A 103 -9.14 5.38 -3.62
N ALA A 104 -8.75 5.84 -4.81
CA ALA A 104 -8.43 7.25 -5.06
C ALA A 104 -9.63 8.16 -4.79
N PHE A 105 -10.83 7.76 -5.24
CA PHE A 105 -12.05 8.49 -4.97
C PHE A 105 -12.40 8.49 -3.47
N GLY A 106 -12.29 7.35 -2.79
CA GLY A 106 -12.49 7.28 -1.34
C GLY A 106 -11.49 8.12 -0.56
N ALA A 107 -10.23 8.19 -0.99
CA ALA A 107 -9.23 9.08 -0.39
C ALA A 107 -9.64 10.55 -0.58
N PHE A 108 -10.10 10.93 -1.77
CA PHE A 108 -10.64 12.25 -2.03
C PHE A 108 -11.83 12.58 -1.12
N LEU A 109 -12.80 11.67 -0.99
CA LEU A 109 -13.91 11.86 -0.04
C LEU A 109 -13.45 11.98 1.41
N SER A 110 -12.43 11.20 1.80
CA SER A 110 -11.87 11.24 3.16
C SER A 110 -11.31 12.62 3.51
N LEU A 111 -10.79 13.38 2.54
CA LEU A 111 -10.34 14.76 2.78
C LEU A 111 -11.45 15.66 3.34
N PHE A 112 -12.68 15.50 2.85
CA PHE A 112 -13.85 16.25 3.33
C PHE A 112 -14.40 15.72 4.65
N ALA A 113 -14.08 14.48 5.02
CA ALA A 113 -14.45 13.91 6.31
C ALA A 113 -13.42 14.22 7.41
N MET A 114 -12.23 14.72 7.04
CA MET A 114 -11.14 15.09 7.97
C MET A 114 -11.16 16.56 8.40
N SER A 115 -11.98 17.38 7.76
CA SER A 115 -12.17 18.81 8.04
C SER A 115 -13.02 19.06 9.27
#